data_AF-A0A7K6ZHJ3-F1
#
_entry.id   AF-A0A7K6ZHJ3-F1
#
_cell.length_a   1.000
_cell.length_b   1.000
_cell.length_c   1.000
_cell.angle_alpha   90.00
_cell.angle_beta   90.00
_cell.angle_gamma   90.00
#
_symmetry.space_group_name_H-M   'P 1'
#
loop_
_entity.id
_entity.type
_entity.pdbx_description
1 polymer ?
#
loop_
_entity_poly.entity_id
_entity_poly.type
_entity_poly.pdbx_seq_one_letter_code
_entity_poly.pdbx_strand_id
1 'polypeptide(L)'
;YCVEFRTESLSQHCALESRPYARWMQYLREGHTVCVTCQPPAMNTDTQRCSGDGHNADGGKILHWEAVGNPRCQGTWKKVRQLEECSCPPVHSFIFT
;
A
#
# COMPACT_ATOMS: atom_id res chain seq x y z
N TYR A 1 1.95 5.66 -12.73
CA TYR A 1 3.09 5.65 -11.80
C TYR A 1 2.77 4.77 -10.61
N CYS A 2 3.78 4.36 -9.86
CA CYS A 2 3.66 3.56 -8.65
C CYS A 2 4.45 4.19 -7.50
N VAL A 3 4.12 3.79 -6.28
CA VAL A 3 4.82 4.22 -5.07
C VAL A 3 5.27 2.98 -4.30
N GLU A 4 6.55 2.94 -3.95
CA GLU A 4 7.10 1.94 -3.06
C GLU A 4 6.94 2.40 -1.61
N PHE A 5 6.39 1.52 -0.78
CA PHE A 5 6.28 1.71 0.65
C PHE A 5 6.97 0.58 1.39
N ARG A 6 7.60 0.90 2.51
CA ARG A 6 8.07 -0.10 3.47
C ARG A 6 7.04 -0.28 4.57
N THR A 7 6.57 -1.51 4.77
CA THR A 7 5.64 -1.83 5.86
C THR A 7 6.37 -1.70 7.20
N GLU A 8 5.91 -0.80 8.06
CA GLU A 8 6.49 -0.57 9.39
C GLU A 8 5.74 -1.38 10.45
N SER A 9 4.41 -1.46 10.37
CA SER A 9 3.59 -2.30 11.24
C SER A 9 2.35 -2.82 10.52
N LEU A 10 1.80 -3.93 11.00
CA LEU A 10 0.50 -4.45 10.57
C LEU A 10 -0.27 -5.11 11.72
N SER A 11 -1.59 -5.06 11.64
CA SER A 11 -2.45 -5.70 12.63
C SER A 11 -2.44 -7.22 12.46
N GLN A 12 -2.61 -7.95 13.56
CA GLN A 12 -2.74 -9.42 13.54
C GLN A 12 -3.91 -9.92 12.66
N HIS A 13 -4.92 -9.07 12.41
CA HIS A 13 -6.05 -9.43 11.58
C HIS A 13 -5.68 -9.65 10.11
N CYS A 14 -4.56 -9.11 9.63
CA CYS A 14 -4.05 -9.40 8.28
C CYS A 14 -3.67 -10.88 8.13
N ALA A 15 -3.10 -11.50 9.16
CA ALA A 15 -2.73 -12.92 9.16
C ALA A 15 -3.95 -13.85 9.34
N LEU A 16 -5.03 -13.36 9.94
CA LEU A 16 -6.26 -14.13 10.19
C LEU A 16 -7.23 -14.14 9.00
N GLU A 17 -6.96 -13.36 7.94
CA GLU A 17 -7.86 -13.24 6.80
C GLU A 17 -7.95 -14.55 6.00
N SER A 18 -9.12 -15.19 5.97
CA SER A 18 -9.32 -16.48 5.29
C SER A 18 -10.12 -16.37 3.99
N ARG A 19 -10.70 -15.20 3.69
CA ARG A 19 -11.55 -15.01 2.50
C ARG A 19 -10.69 -15.12 1.23
N PRO A 20 -11.11 -15.91 0.21
CA PRO A 20 -10.29 -16.18 -0.98
C PRO A 20 -9.79 -14.92 -1.70
N TYR A 21 -10.63 -13.89 -1.83
CA TYR A 21 -10.29 -12.63 -2.50
C TYR A 21 -9.36 -11.71 -1.68
N ALA A 22 -9.22 -11.96 -0.38
CA ALA A 22 -8.45 -11.14 0.56
C ALA A 22 -7.22 -11.88 1.13
N ARG A 23 -6.98 -13.11 0.67
CA ARG A 23 -5.88 -13.96 1.16
C ARG A 23 -4.50 -13.35 0.98
N TRP A 24 -4.36 -12.38 0.07
CA TRP A 24 -3.13 -11.61 -0.12
C TRP A 24 -2.65 -10.92 1.17
N MET A 25 -3.57 -10.54 2.07
CA MET A 25 -3.26 -9.88 3.35
C MET A 25 -2.36 -10.74 4.24
N GLN A 26 -2.45 -12.07 4.11
CA GLN A 26 -1.62 -13.01 4.87
C GLN A 26 -0.14 -12.95 4.49
N TYR A 27 0.22 -12.37 3.34
CA TYR A 27 1.60 -12.24 2.88
C TYR A 27 2.24 -10.91 3.25
N LEU A 28 1.48 -9.98 3.85
CA LEU A 28 2.06 -8.76 4.39
C LEU A 28 2.99 -9.09 5.56
N ARG A 29 4.17 -8.45 5.56
CA ARG A 29 5.21 -8.64 6.55
C ARG A 29 5.82 -7.30 6.89
N GLU A 30 6.10 -7.10 8.18
CA GLU A 30 6.85 -5.93 8.63
C GLU A 30 8.25 -5.94 8.02
N GLY A 31 8.78 -4.75 7.76
CA GLY A 31 10.08 -4.51 7.15
C GLY A 31 10.15 -4.71 5.63
N HIS A 32 9.12 -5.30 5.00
CA HIS A 32 9.12 -5.58 3.56
C HIS A 32 8.66 -4.36 2.74
N THR A 33 9.14 -4.29 1.50
CA THR A 33 8.72 -3.27 0.53
C THR A 33 7.56 -3.79 -0.32
N VAL A 34 6.53 -2.97 -0.43
CA VAL A 34 5.35 -3.18 -1.26
C VAL A 34 5.25 -2.07 -2.30
N CYS A 35 4.73 -2.40 -3.48
CA CYS A 35 4.47 -1.45 -4.54
C CYS A 35 2.98 -1.23 -4.66
N VAL A 36 2.57 0.04 -4.70
CA VAL A 36 1.17 0.40 -4.89
C VAL A 36 1.06 1.21 -6.17
N THR A 37 0.34 0.64 -7.13
CA THR A 37 0.13 1.25 -8.44
C THR A 37 -1.04 2.22 -8.38
N CYS A 38 -0.82 3.42 -8.92
CA CYS A 38 -1.86 4.41 -9.08
C CYS A 38 -2.72 4.10 -10.31
N GLN A 39 -4.01 3.83 -10.10
CA GLN A 39 -4.99 3.59 -11.18
C GLN A 39 -5.93 4.79 -11.35
N PRO A 40 -6.55 4.97 -12.53
CA PRO A 40 -7.42 6.12 -12.82
C PRO A 40 -8.52 6.41 -11.78
N PRO A 41 -9.19 5.42 -11.15
CA PRO A 41 -10.21 5.71 -10.14
C PRO A 41 -9.70 6.47 -8.91
N ALA A 42 -8.45 6.24 -8.51
CA ALA A 42 -7.82 6.89 -7.36
C ALA A 42 -7.02 8.14 -7.74
N MET A 43 -6.90 8.45 -9.03
CA MET A 43 -6.13 9.58 -9.54
C MET A 43 -6.95 10.86 -9.49
N ASN A 44 -6.44 11.88 -8.81
CA ASN A 44 -6.95 13.23 -8.90
C ASN A 44 -6.45 13.87 -10.21
N THR A 45 -7.39 14.24 -11.10
CA THR A 45 -7.08 14.75 -12.45
C THR A 45 -6.42 16.13 -12.45
N ASP A 46 -6.68 16.95 -11.44
CA ASP A 46 -6.16 18.32 -11.36
C ASP A 46 -4.70 18.35 -10.92
N THR A 47 -4.33 17.45 -10.01
CA THR A 47 -2.98 17.35 -9.44
C THR A 47 -2.14 16.25 -10.09
N GLN A 48 -2.76 15.36 -10.87
CA GLN A 48 -2.14 14.12 -11.39
C GLN A 48 -1.52 13.28 -10.26
N ARG A 49 -2.17 13.27 -9.09
CA ARG A 49 -1.74 12.54 -7.89
C ARG A 49 -2.75 11.49 -7.49
N CYS A 50 -2.25 10.36 -7.01
CA CYS A 50 -3.11 9.35 -6.41
C CYS A 50 -3.48 9.71 -4.98
N SER A 51 -4.74 9.47 -4.65
CA SER A 51 -5.20 9.40 -3.27
C SER A 51 -4.38 8.36 -2.51
N GLY A 52 -3.76 8.76 -1.40
CA GLY A 52 -2.92 7.87 -0.58
C GLY A 52 -1.47 7.70 -1.05
N ASP A 53 -1.02 8.42 -2.09
CA ASP A 53 0.38 8.36 -2.57
C ASP A 53 1.41 8.96 -1.59
N GLY A 54 0.93 9.51 -0.47
CA GLY A 54 1.75 10.11 0.57
C GLY A 54 2.57 11.29 0.05
N HIS A 55 2.03 12.14 -0.82
CA HIS A 55 2.76 13.27 -1.40
C HIS A 55 3.47 14.14 -0.34
N ASN A 56 2.78 14.48 0.76
CA ASN A 56 3.31 15.30 1.86
C ASN A 56 4.09 14.48 2.91
N ALA A 57 4.44 13.24 2.58
CA ALA A 57 5.21 12.35 3.43
C ALA A 57 6.64 12.31 2.90
N ASP A 58 7.47 13.24 3.37
CA ASP A 58 8.92 13.13 3.21
C ASP A 58 9.37 11.80 3.82
N GLY A 59 10.40 11.16 3.26
CA GLY A 59 10.75 9.73 3.45
C GLY A 59 10.95 9.20 4.87
N GLY A 60 10.74 10.00 5.92
CA GLY A 60 10.65 9.58 7.31
C GLY A 60 9.23 9.51 7.90
N LYS A 61 8.20 10.08 7.26
CA LYS A 61 6.85 10.15 7.85
C LYS A 61 6.15 8.80 7.80
N ILE A 62 5.67 8.36 8.95
CA ILE A 62 4.83 7.18 9.09
C ILE A 62 3.43 7.53 8.60
N LEU A 63 2.91 6.72 7.67
CA LEU A 63 1.56 6.83 7.12
C LEU A 63 0.74 5.62 7.56
N HIS A 64 -0.53 5.86 7.86
CA HIS A 64 -1.50 4.80 8.16
C HIS A 64 -2.14 4.30 6.88
N TRP A 65 -2.46 3.00 6.85
CA TRP A 65 -3.19 2.38 5.78
C TRP A 65 -4.16 1.34 6.33
N GLU A 66 -5.24 1.10 5.59
CA GLU A 66 -6.26 0.10 5.89
C GLU A 66 -6.55 -0.69 4.62
N ALA A 67 -6.79 -2.00 4.77
CA ALA A 67 -7.09 -2.84 3.63
C ALA A 67 -8.56 -2.69 3.21
N VAL A 68 -8.76 -2.47 1.91
CA VAL A 68 -10.09 -2.41 1.31
C VAL A 68 -10.80 -3.76 1.50
N GLY A 69 -12.04 -3.72 2.03
CA GLY A 69 -12.83 -4.92 2.33
C GLY A 69 -12.45 -5.65 3.63
N ASN A 70 -11.39 -5.21 4.32
CA ASN A 70 -11.08 -5.63 5.69
C ASN A 70 -10.42 -4.49 6.49
N PRO A 71 -11.19 -3.52 7.02
CA PRO A 71 -10.64 -2.42 7.81
C PRO A 71 -9.87 -2.88 9.07
N ARG A 72 -10.10 -4.11 9.53
CA ARG A 72 -9.34 -4.68 10.66
C ARG A 72 -7.91 -5.03 10.27
N CYS A 73 -7.64 -5.35 8.99
CA CYS A 73 -6.29 -5.46 8.46
C CYS A 73 -5.80 -4.05 8.10
N GLN A 74 -4.97 -3.51 8.97
CA GLN A 74 -4.49 -2.14 8.90
C GLN A 74 -3.08 -2.07 9.44
N GLY A 75 -2.38 -0.98 9.19
CA GLY A 75 -1.01 -0.86 9.64
C GLY A 75 -0.41 0.49 9.36
N THR A 76 0.91 0.50 9.39
CA THR A 76 1.68 1.67 9.02
C THR A 76 2.75 1.33 8.01
N TRP A 77 3.10 2.32 7.20
CA TRP A 77 4.14 2.21 6.20
C TRP A 77 4.87 3.55 6.03
N LYS A 78 6.09 3.50 5.49
CA LYS A 78 6.85 4.69 5.09
C LYS A 78 7.03 4.70 3.59
N LYS A 79 6.87 5.89 3.00
CA LYS A 79 7.14 6.08 1.57
C LYS A 79 8.64 5.93 1.32
N VAL A 80 9.01 5.04 0.41
CA VAL A 80 10.39 4.82 -0.03
C VAL A 80 10.69 5.72 -1.21
N ARG A 81 9.90 5.59 -2.29
CA ARG A 81 10.05 6.39 -3.52
C ARG A 81 8.83 6.28 -4.43
N GLN A 82 8.73 7.21 -5.36
CA GLN A 82 7.78 7.16 -6.47
C GLN A 82 8.54 6.84 -7.76
N LEU A 83 7.99 5.94 -8.58
CA LEU A 83 8.58 5.50 -9.84
C LEU A 83 7.50 5.50 -10.94
N GLU A 84 7.90 5.60 -12.20
CA GLU A 84 6.97 5.44 -13.33
C GLU A 84 6.43 3.99 -13.38
N GLU A 85 7.34 3.03 -13.21
CA GLU A 85 7.07 1.59 -13.17
C GLU A 85 7.85 0.96 -12.00
N CYS A 86 7.22 -0.01 -11.32
CA CYS A 86 7.78 -0.69 -10.16
C CYS A 86 8.06 -2.16 -10.48
N SER A 87 9.17 -2.69 -9.96
CA SER A 87 9.56 -4.10 -10.16
C SER A 87 9.29 -4.97 -8.92
N CYS A 88 8.12 -4.84 -8.29
CA CYS A 88 7.75 -5.68 -7.14
C CYS A 88 7.30 -7.08 -7.55
N PRO A 89 7.55 -8.11 -6.71
CA PRO A 89 6.89 -9.41 -6.85
C PRO A 89 5.36 -9.25 -6.86
N PRO A 90 4.61 -10.08 -7.60
CA PRO A 90 3.15 -9.96 -7.69
C PRO A 90 2.43 -9.95 -6.34
N VAL A 91 2.95 -10.70 -5.36
CA VAL A 91 2.41 -10.77 -3.99
C VAL A 91 2.56 -9.47 -3.18
N HIS A 92 3.44 -8.56 -3.63
CA HIS A 92 3.69 -7.26 -3.02
C HIS A 92 3.20 -6.10 -3.93
N SER A 93 2.42 -6.42 -4.97
CA SER A 93 1.89 -5.45 -5.92
C SER A 93 0.41 -5.18 -5.63
N PHE A 94 0.09 -3.97 -5.22
CA PHE A 94 -1.25 -3.53 -4.85
C PHE A 94 -1.71 -2.33 -5.71
N ILE A 95 -2.96 -1.94 -5.56
CA ILE A 95 -3.56 -0.78 -6.24
C ILE A 95 -4.12 0.20 -5.22
N PHE A 96 -4.04 1.49 -5.52
CA PHE A 96 -4.82 2.49 -4.81
C PHE A 96 -6.27 2.43 -5.27
N THR A 97 -7.22 2.58 -4.34
CA THR A 97 -8.66 2.60 -4.58
C THR A 97 -9.28 3.85 -4.00
#